data_AF-A0A1D2RGN0-F1
#
_entry.id   AF-A0A1D2RGN0-F1
#
_cell.length_a   1.000
_cell.length_b   1.000
_cell.length_c   1.000
_cell.angle_alpha   90.00
_cell.angle_beta   90.00
_cell.angle_gamma   90.00
#
_symmetry.space_group_name_H-M   'P 1'
#
loop_
_entity.id
_entity.type
_entity.pdbx_description
1 polymer ?
#
loop_
_entity_poly.entity_id
_entity_poly.type
_entity_poly.pdbx_seq_one_letter_code
_entity_poly.pdbx_strand_id
1 'polypeptide(L)' 'MSRLIDKRKIDFSSPQFKTYKILEEIKAIESRTEPMDALNLATAIAENASVFVTMDDKLVGNKKLESEFGIKIRHPHSV' A
#
# COMPACT_ATOMS: atom_id res chain seq x y z
N MET A 1 -31.34 5.98 -19.92
CA MET A 1 -30.27 6.49 -19.05
C MET A 1 -30.22 5.61 -17.80
N SER A 2 -29.24 4.72 -17.69
CA SER A 2 -29.17 3.75 -16.59
C SER A 2 -27.73 3.61 -16.13
N ARG A 3 -27.53 3.82 -14.82
CA ARG A 3 -26.31 4.05 -14.05
C ARG A 3 -25.10 3.18 -14.40
N LEU A 4 -23.96 3.85 -14.63
CA LEU A 4 -22.61 3.34 -14.40
C LEU A 4 -22.47 2.98 -12.91
N ILE A 5 -22.68 1.71 -12.53
CA ILE A 5 -22.29 1.22 -11.21
C ILE A 5 -21.07 0.34 -11.40
N ASP A 6 -19.88 0.92 -11.25
CA ASP A 6 -18.64 0.15 -11.18
C ASP A 6 -18.61 -0.61 -9.84
N LYS A 7 -18.82 -1.93 -9.91
CA LYS A 7 -18.68 -2.80 -8.74
C LYS A 7 -17.19 -2.97 -8.42
N ARG A 8 -16.76 -2.48 -7.27
CA ARG A 8 -15.42 -2.73 -6.73
C ARG A 8 -15.52 -3.81 -5.65
N LYS A 9 -14.59 -4.77 -5.69
CA LYS A 9 -14.45 -5.75 -4.61
C LYS A 9 -13.83 -5.03 -3.41
N ILE A 10 -14.56 -4.96 -2.31
CA ILE A 10 -14.06 -4.45 -1.02
C ILE A 10 -13.84 -5.68 -0.14
N ASP A 11 -12.66 -5.77 0.47
CA ASP A 11 -12.31 -6.83 1.39
C ASP A 11 -11.60 -6.23 2.61
N PHE A 12 -11.66 -6.91 3.75
CA PHE A 12 -11.01 -6.49 4.98
C PHE A 12 -9.70 -7.25 5.14
N SER A 13 -8.57 -6.58 4.91
CA SER A 13 -7.26 -7.16 5.15
C SER A 13 -6.88 -7.02 6.63
N SER A 14 -6.64 -8.15 7.30
CA SER A 14 -6.06 -8.18 8.64
C SER A 14 -4.57 -8.54 8.55
N PRO A 15 -3.65 -7.79 9.20
CA PRO A 15 -2.23 -8.10 9.18
C PRO A 15 -1.95 -9.54 9.64
N GLN A 16 -1.22 -10.31 8.82
CA GLN A 16 -0.81 -11.68 9.14
C GLN A 16 0.65 -11.69 9.62
N PHE A 17 1.15 -12.83 10.10
CA PHE A 17 2.56 -12.96 10.52
C PHE A 17 3.56 -12.48 9.46
N LYS A 18 3.29 -12.76 8.18
CA LYS A 18 4.11 -12.29 7.05
C LYS A 18 4.15 -10.77 6.93
N THR A 19 3.09 -10.07 7.31
CA THR A 19 2.98 -8.61 7.30
C THR A 19 4.02 -7.96 8.22
N TYR A 20 4.28 -8.54 9.40
CA TYR A 20 5.28 -7.98 10.32
C TYR A 20 6.71 -8.09 9.78
N LYS A 21 7.03 -9.16 9.03
CA LYS A 21 8.33 -9.27 8.38
C LYS A 21 8.52 -8.17 7.32
N ILE A 22 7.49 -7.97 6.49
CA ILE A 22 7.49 -6.93 5.45
C ILE A 22 7.56 -5.53 6.09
N LEU A 23 6.87 -5.31 7.20
CA LEU A 23 6.91 -4.05 7.95
C LEU A 23 8.34 -3.66 8.35
N GLU A 24 9.11 -4.61 8.87
CA GLU A 24 10.50 -4.37 9.27
C GLU A 24 11.39 -4.09 8.05
N GLU A 25 11.16 -4.77 6.91
CA GLU A 25 11.84 -4.48 5.64
C GLU A 25 11.51 -3.06 5.12
N ILE A 26 10.25 -2.63 5.20
CA ILE A 26 9.83 -1.27 4.84
C ILE A 26 10.53 -0.23 5.70
N LYS A 27 10.56 -0.42 7.03
CA LYS A 27 11.22 0.52 7.96
C LYS A 27 12.72 0.61 7.72
N ALA A 28 13.35 -0.47 7.27
CA ALA A 28 14.76 -0.47 6.91
C ALA A 28 15.05 0.39 5.66
N ILE A 29 14.09 0.47 4.72
CA ILE A 29 14.20 1.25 3.48
C ILE A 29 13.79 2.72 3.69
N GLU A 30 12.69 2.96 4.38
CA GLU A 30 12.17 4.30 4.70
C GLU A 30 11.73 4.35 6.18
N SER A 31 12.66 4.76 7.02
CA SER A 31 12.49 4.82 8.48
C SER A 31 11.58 5.96 8.95
N ARG A 32 11.27 6.93 8.09
CA ARG A 32 10.39 8.06 8.41
C ARG A 32 8.92 7.77 8.09
N THR A 33 8.61 6.56 7.63
CA THR A 33 7.23 6.15 7.41
C THR A 33 6.50 6.07 8.74
N GLU A 34 5.33 6.68 8.82
CA GLU A 34 4.48 6.57 10.01
C GLU A 34 4.14 5.09 10.27
N PRO A 35 4.12 4.62 11.54
CA PRO A 35 3.97 3.20 11.84
C PRO A 35 2.72 2.55 11.23
N MET A 36 1.60 3.29 11.18
CA MET A 36 0.34 2.81 10.62
C MET A 36 0.40 2.70 9.10
N ASP A 37 1.00 3.68 8.42
CA ASP A 37 1.14 3.65 6.96
C ASP A 37 2.08 2.54 6.52
N ALA A 38 3.17 2.31 7.26
CA ALA A 38 4.07 1.20 7.03
C ALA A 38 3.35 -0.16 7.20
N LEU A 39 2.48 -0.28 8.21
CA LEU A 39 1.69 -1.49 8.44
C LEU A 39 0.64 -1.72 7.34
N ASN A 40 -0.03 -0.66 6.89
CA ASN A 40 -1.01 -0.71 5.82
C ASN A 40 -0.35 -1.09 4.48
N LEU A 41 0.82 -0.49 4.17
CA LEU A 41 1.61 -0.84 3.00
C LEU A 41 2.09 -2.30 3.07
N ALA A 42 2.61 -2.74 4.23
CA ALA A 42 3.02 -4.12 4.44
C ALA A 42 1.85 -5.10 4.22
N THR A 43 0.65 -4.72 4.64
CA THR A 43 -0.56 -5.52 4.45
C THR A 43 -0.92 -5.61 2.97
N ALA A 44 -0.91 -4.48 2.25
CA ALA A 44 -1.17 -4.45 0.82
C ALA A 44 -0.19 -5.33 0.03
N ILE A 45 1.10 -5.30 0.39
CA ILE A 45 2.13 -6.14 -0.22
C ILE A 45 1.88 -7.62 0.11
N ALA A 46 1.56 -7.95 1.37
CA ALA A 46 1.27 -9.33 1.78
C ALA A 46 0.07 -9.94 1.02
N GLU A 47 -0.92 -9.12 0.69
CA GLU A 47 -2.10 -9.48 -0.10
C GLU A 47 -1.85 -9.41 -1.63
N ASN A 48 -0.59 -9.19 -2.06
CA ASN A 48 -0.19 -9.06 -3.47
C ASN A 48 -0.93 -7.94 -4.23
N ALA A 49 -1.24 -6.84 -3.54
CA ALA A 49 -1.81 -5.67 -4.20
C ALA A 49 -0.80 -5.07 -5.19
N SER A 50 -1.26 -4.76 -6.40
CA SER A 50 -0.44 -4.08 -7.41
C SER A 50 -0.34 -2.56 -7.17
N VAL A 51 -1.30 -1.99 -6.44
CA VAL A 51 -1.38 -0.55 -6.14
C VAL A 51 -1.76 -0.36 -4.68
N PHE A 52 -0.96 0.44 -3.97
CA PHE A 52 -1.29 1.01 -2.67
C PHE A 52 -1.70 2.47 -2.84
N VAL A 53 -2.88 2.82 -2.36
CA VAL A 53 -3.43 4.17 -2.47
C VAL A 53 -3.36 4.83 -1.09
N THR A 54 -2.73 6.00 -1.01
CA THR A 54 -2.57 6.73 0.25
C THR A 54 -2.66 8.25 0.05
N MET A 55 -3.12 8.96 1.07
CA MET A 55 -3.07 10.43 1.15
C MET A 55 -1.71 10.94 1.64
N ASP A 56 -0.79 10.06 2.06
CA ASP A 56 0.55 10.47 2.51
C ASP A 56 1.47 10.73 1.32
N ASP A 57 1.65 12.02 0.99
CA ASP A 57 2.53 12.48 -0.07
C ASP A 57 4.00 12.07 0.09
N LYS A 58 4.44 11.72 1.31
CA LYS A 58 5.83 11.26 1.52
C LYS A 58 6.06 9.85 0.98
N LEU A 59 5.01 9.03 0.94
CA LEU A 59 5.04 7.67 0.43
C LEU A 59 4.75 7.59 -1.07
N VAL A 60 3.94 8.52 -1.59
CA VAL A 60 3.54 8.54 -3.00
C VAL A 60 4.76 8.56 -3.91
N GLY A 61 4.83 7.59 -4.81
CA GLY A 61 5.93 7.46 -5.76
C GLY A 61 7.30 7.15 -5.15
N ASN A 62 7.35 6.59 -3.93
CA ASN A 62 8.62 6.16 -3.32
C ASN A 62 9.25 5.01 -4.13
N LYS A 63 10.14 5.37 -5.07
CA LYS A 63 10.74 4.45 -6.04
C LYS A 63 11.48 3.27 -5.42
N LYS A 64 12.04 3.42 -4.21
CA LYS A 64 12.75 2.33 -3.53
C LYS A 64 11.76 1.24 -3.11
N LEU A 65 10.70 1.64 -2.41
CA LEU A 65 9.64 0.72 -1.99
C LEU A 65 8.90 0.12 -3.19
N GLU A 66 8.62 0.92 -4.22
CA GLU A 66 7.96 0.41 -5.43
C GLU A 66 8.80 -0.63 -6.17
N SER A 67 10.12 -0.40 -6.26
CA SER A 67 11.03 -1.33 -6.94
C SER A 67 11.26 -2.61 -6.14
N GLU A 68 11.37 -2.50 -4.81
CA GLU A 68 11.63 -3.65 -3.93
C GLU A 68 10.43 -4.60 -3.90
N PHE A 69 9.23 -4.05 -3.72
CA PHE A 69 8.02 -4.86 -3.48
C PHE A 69 7.13 -5.01 -4.72
N GLY A 70 7.49 -4.41 -5.85
CA GLY A 70 6.71 -4.48 -7.09
C GLY A 70 5.33 -3.82 -7.00
N ILE A 71 5.11 -2.95 -6.02
CA ILE A 71 3.85 -2.23 -5.78
C ILE A 71 3.93 -0.79 -6.31
N LYS A 72 2.82 -0.23 -6.78
CA LYS A 72 2.73 1.20 -7.13
C LYS A 72 2.10 1.98 -5.98
N ILE A 73 2.71 3.07 -5.55
CA ILE A 73 2.16 3.92 -4.48
C ILE A 73 1.60 5.19 -5.09
N ARG A 74 0.28 5.37 -4.99
CA ARG A 74 -0.46 6.44 -5.69
C ARG A 74 -1.25 7.30 -4.72
N HIS A 75 -1.40 8.57 -5.07
CA HIS A 75 -2.37 9.45 -4.43
C HIS A 75 -3.76 9.21 -5.05
N PRO A 76 -4.88 9.23 -4.30
CA PRO A 76 -6.22 9.00 -4.86
C PRO A 76 -6.59 9.88 -6.05
N HIS A 77 -6.06 11.11 -6.12
CA HIS A 77 -6.30 12.02 -7.24
C HIS A 77 -5.56 11.62 -8.53
N SER A 78 -4.61 10.69 -8.44
CA SER A 78 -3.74 10.22 -9.52
C SER A 78 -4.03 8.78 -9.95
N VAL A 79 -5.09 8.17 -9.39
CA VAL A 79 -5.55 6.81 -9.67
C VAL A 79 -6.61 6.82 -10.76
#